data_AF-A0A7X9SVT0-F1
#
_entry.id   AF-A0A7X9SVT0-F1
#
_cell.length_a   1.000
_cell.length_b   1.000
_cell.length_c   1.000
_cell.angle_alpha   90.00
_cell.angle_beta   90.00
_cell.angle_gamma   90.00
#
_symmetry.space_group_name_H-M   'P 1'
#
loop_
_entity.id
_entity.type
_entity.pdbx_description
1 polymer ?
#
loop_
_entity_poly.entity_id
_entity_poly.type
_entity_poly.pdbx_seq_one_letter_code
_entity_poly.pdbx_strand_id
1 'polypeptide(L)'
;MIRRVRRLLAGDSGQATVETAFALSTLIAVLMVALGAIAVVATHLAVTDAAGHIARAEARGDAEAANSARGAVGGARVSVVQRAGMVEATVAKRLALYDVTGRAAALIEDPAGQ
;
A
#
# COMPACT_ATOMS: atom_id res chain seq x y z
N MET A 1 -50.14 24.41 27.16
CA MET A 1 -49.43 23.98 25.93
C MET A 1 -47.97 24.42 25.85
N ILE A 2 -47.60 25.64 26.26
CA ILE A 2 -46.23 26.23 26.16
C ILE A 2 -45.12 25.40 26.86
N ARG A 3 -45.42 24.67 27.95
CA ARG A 3 -44.44 23.82 28.66
C ARG A 3 -43.96 22.59 27.87
N ARG A 4 -44.75 22.04 26.94
CA ARG A 4 -44.34 20.87 26.12
C ARG A 4 -43.35 21.27 25.01
N VAL A 5 -43.59 22.40 24.36
CA VAL A 5 -42.73 22.91 23.27
C VAL A 5 -41.32 23.24 23.78
N ARG A 6 -41.20 23.87 24.97
CA ARG A 6 -39.88 24.10 25.61
C ARG A 6 -39.13 22.81 25.97
N ARG A 7 -39.83 21.72 26.31
CA ARG A 7 -39.20 20.44 26.67
C ARG A 7 -38.67 19.68 25.45
N LEU A 8 -39.33 19.82 24.31
CA LEU A 8 -38.88 19.27 23.03
C LEU A 8 -37.66 20.05 22.50
N LEU A 9 -37.72 21.38 22.53
CA LEU A 9 -36.59 22.24 22.12
C LEU A 9 -35.36 22.12 23.05
N ALA A 10 -35.57 21.90 24.35
CA ALA A 10 -34.48 21.61 25.28
C ALA A 10 -33.89 20.20 25.11
N GLY A 11 -34.64 19.26 24.53
CA GLY A 11 -34.15 17.92 24.14
C GLY A 11 -33.29 17.96 22.87
N ASP A 12 -33.68 18.77 21.88
CA ASP A 12 -32.93 18.93 20.61
C ASP A 12 -31.53 19.53 20.81
N SER A 13 -31.33 20.36 21.85
CA SER A 13 -30.05 21.03 22.10
C SER A 13 -28.91 20.04 22.41
N GLY A 14 -29.22 18.98 23.18
CA GLY A 14 -28.28 17.88 23.45
C GLY A 14 -28.16 16.92 22.27
N GLN A 15 -29.26 16.67 21.56
CA GLN A 15 -29.31 15.79 20.40
C GLN A 15 -28.43 16.28 19.25
N ALA A 16 -28.46 17.59 18.92
CA ALA A 16 -27.63 18.17 17.87
C ALA A 16 -26.12 18.07 18.17
N THR A 17 -25.74 18.11 19.46
CA THR A 17 -24.34 17.97 19.87
C THR A 17 -23.88 16.51 19.71
N VAL A 18 -24.71 15.55 20.10
CA VAL A 18 -24.44 14.11 19.96
C VAL A 18 -24.36 13.72 18.47
N GLU A 19 -25.29 14.19 17.65
CA GLU A 19 -25.30 13.94 16.21
C GLU A 19 -24.04 14.50 15.54
N THR A 20 -23.64 15.72 15.89
CA THR A 20 -22.40 16.33 15.38
C THR A 20 -21.17 15.55 15.82
N ALA A 21 -21.13 15.08 17.08
CA ALA A 21 -20.03 14.25 17.56
C ALA A 21 -19.92 12.94 16.77
N PHE A 22 -21.03 12.23 16.57
CA PHE A 22 -21.04 11.00 15.77
C PHE A 22 -20.71 11.25 14.29
N ALA A 23 -21.25 12.31 13.69
CA ALA A 23 -20.94 12.68 12.31
C ALA A 23 -19.45 12.99 12.14
N LEU A 24 -18.87 13.77 13.05
CA LEU A 24 -17.45 14.11 13.03
C LEU A 24 -16.57 12.88 13.27
N SER A 25 -16.90 12.04 14.26
CA SER A 25 -16.18 10.78 14.51
C SER A 25 -16.23 9.84 13.31
N THR A 26 -17.38 9.74 12.65
CA THR A 26 -17.55 8.93 11.44
C THR A 26 -16.72 9.49 10.29
N LEU A 27 -16.74 10.82 10.09
CA LEU A 27 -15.93 11.48 9.07
C LEU A 27 -14.44 11.24 9.28
N ILE A 28 -13.96 11.38 10.52
CA ILE A 28 -12.56 11.10 10.89
C ILE A 28 -12.23 9.62 10.62
N ALA A 29 -13.10 8.69 11.01
CA ALA A 29 -12.89 7.27 10.77
C ALA A 29 -12.78 6.96 9.26
N VAL A 30 -13.69 7.50 8.45
CA VAL A 30 -13.67 7.34 6.99
C VAL A 30 -12.41 7.95 6.39
N LEU A 31 -12.01 9.15 6.84
CA LEU A 31 -10.78 9.80 6.37
C LEU A 31 -9.54 8.95 6.70
N MET A 32 -9.45 8.39 7.90
CA MET A 32 -8.34 7.52 8.30
C MET A 32 -8.29 6.25 7.44
N VAL A 33 -9.44 5.64 7.13
CA VAL A 33 -9.52 4.49 6.23
C VAL A 33 -9.06 4.87 4.81
N ALA A 34 -9.51 6.02 4.29
CA ALA A 34 -9.13 6.50 2.96
C ALA A 34 -7.61 6.75 2.85
N LEU A 35 -7.02 7.40 3.85
CA LEU A 35 -5.57 7.63 3.89
C LEU A 35 -4.79 6.31 4.01
N GLY A 36 -5.28 5.36 4.81
CA GLY A 36 -4.72 4.01 4.90
C GLY A 36 -4.75 3.27 3.57
N ALA A 37 -5.85 3.35 2.83
CA ALA A 37 -5.99 2.74 1.51
C ALA A 37 -4.98 3.34 0.50
N ILE A 38 -4.84 4.68 0.48
CA ILE A 38 -3.85 5.36 -0.36
C ILE A 38 -2.43 4.89 -0.02
N ALA A 39 -2.09 4.79 1.27
CA ALA A 39 -0.78 4.32 1.70
C ALA A 39 -0.50 2.87 1.28
N VAL A 40 -1.51 2.00 1.33
CA VAL A 40 -1.40 0.61 0.84
C VAL A 40 -1.16 0.58 -0.67
N VAL A 41 -1.92 1.36 -1.45
CA VAL A 41 -1.75 1.43 -2.92
C VAL A 41 -0.37 1.99 -3.29
N ALA A 42 0.08 3.05 -2.63
CA ALA A 42 1.41 3.61 -2.84
C ALA A 42 2.51 2.59 -2.53
N THR A 43 2.36 1.84 -1.43
CA THR A 43 3.29 0.76 -1.08
C THR A 43 3.26 -0.35 -2.12
N HIS A 44 2.07 -0.73 -2.62
CA HIS A 44 1.91 -1.76 -3.63
C HIS A 44 2.59 -1.39 -4.95
N LEU A 45 2.46 -0.13 -5.37
CA LEU A 45 3.14 0.38 -6.54
C LEU A 45 4.66 0.35 -6.34
N ALA A 46 5.17 0.81 -5.19
CA ALA A 46 6.59 0.81 -4.88
C ALA A 46 7.21 -0.60 -4.85
N VAL A 47 6.54 -1.59 -4.23
CA VAL A 47 7.06 -2.97 -4.21
C VAL A 47 7.00 -3.63 -5.59
N THR A 48 6.01 -3.30 -6.41
CA THR A 48 5.87 -3.85 -7.77
C THR A 48 6.91 -3.25 -8.72
N ASP A 49 7.13 -1.94 -8.63
CA ASP A 49 8.17 -1.25 -9.38
C ASP A 49 9.56 -1.80 -9.04
N ALA A 50 9.86 -1.94 -7.75
CA ALA A 50 11.12 -2.51 -7.30
C ALA A 50 11.31 -3.97 -7.75
N ALA A 51 10.26 -4.79 -7.71
CA ALA A 51 10.31 -6.14 -8.26
C ALA A 51 10.70 -6.10 -9.75
N GLY A 52 10.14 -5.17 -10.53
CA GLY A 52 10.47 -5.00 -11.94
C GLY A 52 11.92 -4.59 -12.16
N HIS A 53 12.44 -3.64 -11.39
CA HIS A 53 13.85 -3.23 -11.44
C HIS A 53 14.80 -4.36 -11.07
N ILE A 54 14.49 -5.12 -10.00
CA ILE A 54 15.28 -6.27 -9.57
C ILE A 54 15.27 -7.35 -10.65
N ALA A 55 14.10 -7.73 -11.17
CA ALA A 55 13.99 -8.77 -12.19
C ALA A 55 14.83 -8.43 -13.43
N ARG A 56 14.75 -7.19 -13.93
CA ARG A 56 15.53 -6.73 -15.11
C ARG A 56 17.03 -6.61 -14.84
N ALA A 57 17.44 -6.19 -13.64
CA ALA A 57 18.86 -6.14 -13.30
C ALA A 57 19.47 -7.54 -13.20
N GLU A 58 18.78 -8.45 -12.51
CA GLU A 58 19.17 -9.85 -12.37
C GLU A 58 19.18 -10.59 -13.72
N ALA A 59 18.17 -10.35 -14.58
CA ALA A 59 18.12 -10.93 -15.91
C ALA A 59 19.28 -10.51 -16.84
N ARG A 60 19.87 -9.33 -16.59
CA ARG A 60 21.06 -8.82 -17.29
C ARG A 60 22.37 -9.23 -16.62
N GLY A 61 22.32 -9.86 -15.44
CA GLY A 61 23.51 -10.14 -14.62
C GLY A 61 24.15 -8.89 -14.00
N ASP A 62 23.43 -7.76 -13.93
CA ASP A 62 23.90 -6.49 -13.37
C ASP A 62 23.73 -6.48 -11.85
N ALA A 63 24.73 -7.02 -11.15
CA ALA A 63 24.70 -7.19 -9.69
C ALA A 63 24.63 -5.86 -8.92
N GLU A 64 25.26 -4.81 -9.43
CA GLU A 64 25.27 -3.50 -8.77
C GLU A 64 23.87 -2.85 -8.85
N ALA A 65 23.26 -2.85 -10.04
CA ALA A 65 21.90 -2.36 -10.21
C ALA A 65 20.88 -3.19 -9.41
N ALA A 66 21.06 -4.52 -9.35
CA ALA A 66 20.19 -5.40 -8.57
C ALA A 66 20.28 -5.07 -7.07
N ASN A 67 21.48 -4.84 -6.54
CA ASN A 67 21.66 -4.49 -5.13
C ASN A 67 21.10 -3.09 -4.81
N SER A 68 21.29 -2.12 -5.71
CA SER A 68 20.68 -0.78 -5.59
C SER A 68 19.15 -0.85 -5.55
N ALA A 69 18.55 -1.64 -6.46
CA ALA A 69 17.09 -1.81 -6.51
C ALA A 69 16.52 -2.51 -5.26
N ARG A 70 17.27 -3.46 -4.67
CA ARG A 70 16.90 -4.08 -3.38
C ARG A 70 16.91 -3.06 -2.23
N GLY A 71 17.86 -2.12 -2.25
CA GLY A 71 17.96 -1.05 -1.25
C GLY A 71 16.88 0.02 -1.36
N ALA A 72 16.31 0.22 -2.55
CA ALA A 72 15.30 1.26 -2.80
C ALA A 72 14.00 1.07 -1.99
N VAL A 73 13.65 -0.17 -1.64
CA VAL A 73 12.47 -0.46 -0.81
C VAL A 73 12.89 -0.95 0.57
N GLY A 74 13.25 0.03 1.42
CA GLY A 74 13.68 -0.21 2.79
C GLY A 74 12.71 -1.08 3.60
N GLY A 75 13.27 -2.06 4.31
CA GLY A 75 12.54 -2.99 5.18
C GLY A 75 11.69 -4.04 4.45
N ALA A 76 11.79 -4.14 3.12
CA ALA A 76 11.11 -5.19 2.36
C ALA A 76 11.93 -6.48 2.30
N ARG A 77 11.23 -7.61 2.29
CA ARG A 77 11.80 -8.92 1.99
C ARG A 77 11.79 -9.12 0.48
N VAL A 78 12.94 -9.48 -0.09
CA VAL A 78 13.08 -9.74 -1.53
C VAL A 78 13.40 -11.22 -1.76
N SER A 79 12.70 -11.84 -2.71
CA SER A 79 12.97 -13.18 -3.21
C SER A 79 13.13 -13.13 -4.72
N VAL A 80 14.14 -13.80 -5.24
CA VAL A 80 14.39 -13.90 -6.69
C VAL A 80 14.53 -15.37 -7.06
N VAL A 81 13.84 -15.78 -8.13
CA VAL A 81 13.84 -17.15 -8.63
C VAL A 81 14.09 -17.10 -10.13
N GLN A 82 15.07 -17.87 -10.61
CA GLN A 82 15.30 -18.05 -12.04
C GLN A 82 14.57 -19.33 -12.51
N ARG A 83 13.78 -19.22 -13.57
CA ARG A 83 13.01 -20.35 -14.14
C ARG A 83 12.81 -20.16 -15.63
N ALA A 84 13.09 -21.21 -16.41
CA ALA A 84 12.75 -21.27 -17.84
C ALA A 84 13.21 -20.04 -18.67
N GLY A 85 14.46 -19.59 -18.49
CA GLY A 85 14.99 -18.43 -19.22
C GLY A 85 14.43 -17.08 -18.74
N MET A 86 13.85 -17.03 -17.54
CA MET A 86 13.29 -15.82 -16.94
C MET A 86 13.74 -15.70 -15.49
N VAL A 87 13.86 -14.48 -15.01
CA VAL A 87 14.00 -14.13 -13.61
C VAL A 87 12.68 -13.57 -13.09
N GLU A 88 12.13 -14.17 -12.05
CA GLU A 88 10.97 -13.68 -11.31
C GLU A 88 11.43 -13.09 -9.97
N ALA A 89 11.10 -11.83 -9.72
CA ALA A 89 11.35 -11.16 -8.45
C ALA A 89 10.04 -10.92 -7.70
N THR A 90 10.04 -11.22 -6.41
CA THR A 90 8.96 -10.94 -5.47
C THR A 90 9.48 -10.04 -4.36
N VAL A 91 8.79 -8.92 -4.13
CA VAL A 91 9.10 -7.98 -3.05
C VAL A 91 7.90 -7.90 -2.11
N ALA A 92 8.12 -8.09 -0.81
CA ALA A 92 7.09 -8.08 0.21
C ALA A 92 7.43 -7.08 1.31
N LYS A 93 6.50 -6.17 1.62
CA LYS A 93 6.65 -5.21 2.72
C LYS A 93 5.52 -5.38 3.72
N ARG A 94 5.90 -5.50 4.99
CA ARG A 94 4.95 -5.59 6.11
C ARG A 94 4.52 -4.21 6.54
N LEU A 95 3.22 -3.96 6.50
CA LEU A 95 2.60 -2.79 7.13
C LEU A 95 1.98 -3.20 8.47
N ALA A 96 1.46 -2.23 9.22
CA ALA A 96 0.92 -2.48 10.55
C ALA A 96 -0.23 -3.50 10.58
N LEU A 97 -1.06 -3.52 9.53
CA LEU A 97 -2.27 -4.36 9.47
C LEU A 97 -2.21 -5.45 8.39
N TYR A 98 -1.40 -5.28 7.34
CA TYR A 98 -1.38 -6.16 6.17
C TYR A 98 0.03 -6.28 5.57
N ASP A 99 0.29 -7.39 4.87
CA ASP A 99 1.47 -7.53 4.02
C ASP A 99 1.12 -7.10 2.59
N VAL A 100 2.01 -6.31 1.98
CA VAL A 100 1.87 -5.85 0.60
C VAL A 100 2.98 -6.48 -0.23
N THR A 101 2.58 -7.20 -1.29
CA THR A 101 3.51 -7.91 -2.17
C THR A 101 3.42 -7.41 -3.60
N GLY A 102 4.57 -7.24 -4.25
CA GLY A 102 4.69 -6.98 -5.68
C GLY A 102 5.51 -8.08 -6.34
N ARG A 103 5.17 -8.42 -7.58
CA ARG A 103 5.90 -9.41 -8.38
C ARG A 103 6.12 -8.88 -9.78
N ALA A 104 7.26 -9.20 -10.34
CA ALA A 104 7.57 -8.93 -11.73
C ALA A 104 8.53 -9.99 -12.26
N ALA A 105 8.55 -10.15 -13.57
CA ALA A 105 9.46 -11.08 -14.22
C ALA A 105 10.10 -10.46 -15.47
N ALA A 106 11.30 -10.91 -15.81
CA ALA A 106 12.07 -10.47 -16.97
C ALA A 106 12.75 -11.67 -17.63
N LEU A 107 12.81 -11.69 -18.97
CA LEU A 107 13.54 -12.71 -19.72
C LEU A 107 15.05 -12.50 -19.55
N ILE A 108 15.79 -13.59 -19.36
CA ILE A 108 17.25 -13.61 -19.32
C ILE A 108 17.75 -13.27 -20.72
N GLU A 109 18.67 -12.31 -20.81
CA GLU A 109 19.34 -12.01 -22.07
C GLU A 109 20.26 -13.18 -22.43
N ASP A 110 19.99 -13.84 -23.55
CA ASP A 110 20.86 -14.89 -24.08
C ASP A 110 22.11 -14.23 -24.70
N PRO A 111 23.33 -14.54 -24.23
CA PRO A 111 24.56 -14.02 -24.85
C PRO A 111 24.77 -14.50 -26.29
N ALA A 112 23.97 -15.48 -26.78
CA ALA A 112 24.06 -16.04 -28.13
C ALA A 112 23.20 -15.34 -29.19
N GLY A 113 22.69 -14.13 -28.93
CA GLY A 113 21.99 -13.30 -29.93
C GLY A 113 22.87 -12.71 -31.06
N GLN A 114 23.83 -13.49 -31.57
CA GLN A 114 24.55 -13.25 -32.83
C GLN A 114 24.23 -14.36 -33.83
#